data_AF-A0A227J5Q1-F1
#
_entry.id   AF-A0A227J5Q1-F1
#
_cell.length_a   1.000
_cell.length_b   1.000
_cell.length_c   1.000
_cell.angle_alpha   90.00
_cell.angle_beta   90.00
_cell.angle_gamma   90.00
#
_symmetry.space_group_name_H-M   'P 1'
#
loop_
_entity.id
_entity.type
_entity.pdbx_description
1 polymer ?
#
loop_
_entity_poly.entity_id
_entity_poly.type
_entity_poly.pdbx_seq_one_letter_code
_entity_poly.pdbx_strand_id
1 'polypeptide(L)' 'DHMHFTALNDKEFDAMIAWDSSHFGTVRAQYTRAENQDKEKENVFTLQYVMTFGAHGAHAF' A
#
# COMPACT_ATOMS: atom_id res chain seq x y z
N ASP A 1 -13.32 -34.27 2.07
CA ASP A 1 -13.25 -32.81 2.11
C ASP A 1 -12.89 -32.34 0.70
N HIS A 2 -13.77 -31.59 0.04
CA HIS A 2 -13.61 -31.22 -1.37
C HIS A 2 -13.27 -29.72 -1.45
N MET A 3 -11.99 -29.42 -1.64
CA MET A 3 -11.53 -28.06 -1.93
C MET A 3 -12.01 -27.66 -3.33
N HIS A 4 -13.06 -26.84 -3.40
CA HIS A 4 -13.58 -26.32 -4.67
C HIS A 4 -12.68 -25.17 -5.12
N PHE A 5 -11.70 -25.47 -5.98
CA PHE A 5 -10.82 -24.46 -6.57
C PHE A 5 -11.55 -23.80 -7.74
N THR A 6 -12.45 -22.87 -7.44
CA THR A 6 -13.07 -22.01 -8.46
C THR A 6 -11.99 -21.07 -8.97
N ALA A 7 -11.72 -21.05 -10.27
CA ALA A 7 -10.81 -20.08 -10.87
C ALA A 7 -11.42 -18.68 -10.70
N LEU A 8 -10.94 -17.94 -9.71
CA LEU A 8 -11.34 -16.56 -9.46
C LEU A 8 -10.72 -15.68 -10.56
N ASN A 9 -11.56 -15.04 -11.36
CA ASN A 9 -11.15 -14.10 -12.42
C ASN A 9 -11.27 -12.65 -11.91
N ASP A 10 -10.69 -12.37 -10.75
CA ASP A 10 -10.79 -11.06 -10.11
C ASP A 10 -9.89 -10.06 -10.84
N LYS A 11 -10.30 -8.79 -10.84
CA LYS A 11 -9.54 -7.71 -11.50
C LYS A 11 -9.08 -6.70 -10.47
N GLU A 12 -7.80 -6.36 -10.52
CA GLU A 12 -7.20 -5.37 -9.64
C GLU A 12 -6.49 -4.27 -10.42
N PHE A 13 -6.66 -3.04 -9.96
CA PHE A 13 -5.92 -1.87 -10.41
C PHE A 13 -5.30 -1.19 -9.18
N ASP A 14 -4.00 -0.93 -9.24
CA ASP A 14 -3.27 -0.21 -8.21
C ASP A 14 -2.48 0.96 -8.82
N ALA A 15 -2.55 2.11 -8.16
CA ALA A 15 -1.76 3.28 -8.50
C ALA A 15 -1.23 3.92 -7.23
N MET A 16 0.09 4.11 -7.19
CA MET A 16 0.79 4.73 -6.07
C MET A 16 1.67 5.88 -6.53
N ILE A 17 1.63 6.98 -5.76
CA ILE A 17 2.55 8.09 -5.88
C ILE A 17 3.31 8.23 -4.56
N ALA A 18 4.63 8.24 -4.64
CA ALA A 18 5.51 8.50 -3.51
C ALA A 18 6.26 9.83 -3.74
N TRP A 19 6.29 10.66 -2.70
CA TRP A 19 7.07 11.89 -2.68
C TRP A 19 8.01 11.88 -1.48
N ASP A 20 9.31 11.83 -1.78
CA ASP A 20 10.37 12.02 -0.80
C ASP A 20 10.57 13.52 -0.55
N SER A 21 10.10 14.01 0.60
CA SER A 21 10.25 15.42 0.96
C SER A 21 11.65 15.72 1.51
N SER A 22 12.37 14.72 2.01
CA SER A 22 13.76 14.80 2.49
C SER A 22 14.38 13.39 2.65
N HIS A 23 15.63 13.28 3.11
CA HIS A 23 16.22 11.99 3.54
C HIS A 23 15.49 11.34 4.73
N PHE A 24 14.63 12.08 5.43
CA PHE A 24 14.01 11.65 6.69
C PHE A 24 12.50 11.46 6.59
N GLY A 25 11.88 11.74 5.44
CA GLY A 25 10.42 11.68 5.32
C GLY A 25 9.92 11.49 3.90
N THR A 26 9.02 10.54 3.74
CA THR A 26 8.31 10.20 2.49
C THR A 26 6.80 10.24 2.74
N VAL A 27 6.06 10.92 1.86
CA VAL A 27 4.59 10.84 1.80
C VAL A 27 4.21 9.92 0.66
N ARG A 28 3.26 9.01 0.88
CA ARG A 28 2.74 8.11 -0.15
C ARG A 28 1.23 8.18 -0.19
N ALA A 29 0.68 8.30 -1.39
CA ALA A 29 -0.73 8.13 -1.66
C ALA A 29 -0.89 6.91 -2.57
N GLN A 30 -1.77 5.99 -2.19
CA GLN A 30 -2.08 4.81 -2.97
C GLN A 30 -3.59 4.68 -3.12
N TYR A 31 -4.01 4.31 -4.32
CA TYR A 31 -5.38 3.97 -4.64
C TYR A 31 -5.42 2.56 -5.24
N THR A 32 -6.22 1.70 -4.62
CA THR A 32 -6.42 0.33 -5.05
C THR A 32 -7.90 0.13 -5.36
N ARG A 33 -8.18 -0.55 -6.47
CA ARG A 33 -9.52 -0.95 -6.88
C ARG A 33 -9.54 -2.42 -7.22
N ALA A 34 -10.38 -3.17 -6.53
CA ALA A 34 -10.63 -4.58 -6.79
C ALA A 34 -12.08 -4.78 -7.28
N GLU A 35 -12.26 -5.70 -8.23
CA GLU A 35 -13.57 -6.17 -8.70
C GLU A 35 -13.61 -7.69 -8.63
N ASN A 36 -14.58 -8.23 -7.88
CA ASN A 36 -14.77 -9.67 -7.71
C ASN A 36 -15.66 -10.27 -8.82
N GLN A 37 -15.89 -11.59 -8.77
CA GLN A 37 -16.74 -12.30 -9.72
C GLN A 37 -18.18 -11.80 -9.78
N ASP A 38 -18.70 -11.32 -8.66
CA ASP A 38 -20.05 -10.76 -8.53
C ASP A 38 -20.14 -9.30 -9.00
N LYS A 39 -19.03 -8.77 -9.56
CA LYS A 39 -18.86 -7.37 -9.99
C LYS A 39 -18.98 -6.36 -8.84
N GLU A 40 -18.84 -6.83 -7.61
CA GLU A 40 -18.70 -5.94 -6.47
C GLU A 40 -17.36 -5.25 -6.55
N LYS A 41 -17.36 -3.96 -6.23
CA LYS A 41 -16.19 -3.09 -6.37
C LYS A 41 -15.79 -2.61 -5.00
N GLU A 42 -14.54 -2.88 -4.64
CA GLU A 42 -13.91 -2.30 -3.47
C GLU A 42 -12.91 -1.24 -3.90
N ASN A 43 -12.88 -0.12 -3.18
CA ASN A 43 -11.94 0.96 -3.43
C ASN A 43 -11.27 1.32 -2.11
N VAL A 44 -9.95 1.25 -2.07
CA VAL A 44 -9.16 1.59 -0.89
C VAL A 44 -8.26 2.76 -1.25
N PHE A 45 -8.33 3.82 -0.44
CA PHE A 45 -7.39 4.92 -0.52
C PHE A 45 -6.52 4.92 0.74
N THR A 46 -5.21 4.92 0.55
CA THR A 46 -4.23 4.89 1.62
C THR A 46 -3.36 6.14 1.53
N LEU A 47 -3.27 6.86 2.66
CA LEU A 47 -2.31 7.94 2.84
C LEU A 47 -1.32 7.53 3.93
N GLN A 48 -0.04 7.51 3.59
CA GLN A 48 1.03 7.13 4.50
C GLN A 48 2.06 8.26 4.60
N TYR A 49 2.44 8.59 5.84
CA TYR A 49 3.64 9.36 6.13
C TYR A 49 4.65 8.44 6.79
N VAL A 50 5.79 8.23 6.13
CA VAL A 50 6.91 7.45 6.64
C VAL A 50 7.99 8.43 7.06
N MET A 51 8.43 8.34 8.31
CA MET A 51 9.51 9.16 8.83
C MET A 51 10.60 8.29 9.43
N THR A 52 11.84 8.63 9.13
CA THR A 52 13.02 7.97 9.69
C THR A 52 13.64 8.90 10.72
N PHE A 53 13.63 8.49 11.99
CA PHE A 53 14.41 9.17 13.02
C PHE A 53 15.88 8.70 12.89
N GLY A 54 16.74 9.53 12.30
CA GLY A 54 18.16 9.22 12.18
C GLY A 54 18.86 9.13 13.54
N ALA A 55 19.86 8.24 13.64
CA ALA A 55 20.68 7.91 14.80
C ALA A 55 21.64 9.02 15.28
N HIS A 56 21.16 10.26 15.44
CA HIS A 56 21.92 11.31 16.13
C HIS A 56 21.80 11.14 17.66
N GLY A 57 22.40 10.05 18.13
CA GLY A 57 22.50 9.67 19.54
C GLY A 57 23.47 8.52 19.83
N ALA A 58 24.03 7.86 18.81
CA ALA A 58 25.03 6.79 18.99
C ALA A 58 26.48 7.28 19.05
N HIS A 59 26.69 8.60 19.14
CA HIS A 59 27.98 9.20 19.53
C HIS A 59 27.71 10.16 20.70
N ALA A 60 27.16 9.63 21.79
CA ALA A 60 27.54 10.14 23.10
C ALA A 60 28.82 9.38 23.47
N PHE A 61 29.90 10.14 23.72
CA PHE A 61 31.29 9.75 24.03
C PHE A 61 32.17 9.40 22.83
#